data_AF-A0A2V5XU55-F1
#
_entry.id   AF-A0A2V5XU55-F1
#
_cell.length_a   1.000
_cell.length_b   1.000
_cell.length_c   1.000
_cell.angle_alpha   90.00
_cell.angle_beta   90.00
_cell.angle_gamma   90.00
#
_symmetry.space_group_name_H-M   'P 1'
#
loop_
_entity.id
_entity.type
_entity.pdbx_description
1 polymer ?
#
loop_
_entity_poly.entity_id
_entity_poly.type
_entity_poly.pdbx_seq_one_letter_code
_entity_poly.pdbx_strand_id
1 'polypeptide(L)'
;MGINNTAVGSNALRDNTTGAYNVGIGSGALASNTTGNFNMAIGAGALLNNTANFNLAIGYRVGFMNTTGNHLTGIGAAALRNNTTGGFNTAIGGCTQGKHNHRL
;
A
#
# COMPACT_ATOMS: atom_id res chain seq x y z
N MET A 1 -9.53 17.52 2.70
CA MET A 1 -9.45 16.83 4.00
C MET A 1 -9.97 15.43 3.78
N GLY A 2 -9.11 14.42 3.83
CA GLY A 2 -9.53 13.02 3.85
C GLY A 2 -10.35 12.72 5.11
N ILE A 3 -11.38 11.88 4.98
CA ILE A 3 -12.25 11.47 6.09
C ILE A 3 -12.04 9.99 6.42
N ASN A 4 -12.28 9.61 7.68
CA ASN A 4 -12.30 8.21 8.14
C ASN A 4 -10.99 7.45 7.90
N ASN A 5 -9.85 8.03 8.25
CA ASN A 5 -8.56 7.36 8.20
C ASN A 5 -8.10 6.91 9.60
N THR A 6 -7.46 5.75 9.70
CA THR A 6 -6.82 5.26 10.92
C THR A 6 -5.31 5.29 10.76
N ALA A 7 -4.61 6.09 11.56
CA ALA A 7 -3.16 6.24 11.54
C ALA A 7 -2.54 5.85 12.89
N VAL A 8 -1.65 4.85 12.90
CA VAL A 8 -0.96 4.39 14.11
C VAL A 8 0.52 4.21 13.81
N GLY A 9 1.38 4.98 14.46
CA GLY A 9 2.83 4.96 14.27
C GLY A 9 3.40 6.27 13.74
N SER A 10 4.72 6.45 13.86
CA SER A 10 5.38 7.68 13.43
C SER A 10 5.21 7.92 11.93
N ASN A 11 4.77 9.12 11.53
CA ASN A 11 4.55 9.52 10.14
C ASN A 11 3.56 8.65 9.34
N ALA A 12 2.70 7.86 9.99
CA ALA A 12 1.63 7.16 9.30
C ALA A 12 0.63 8.18 8.73
N LEU A 13 0.28 8.07 7.44
CA LEU A 13 -0.66 8.96 6.73
C LEU A 13 -0.30 10.47 6.76
N ARG A 14 0.96 10.81 7.01
CA ARG A 14 1.41 12.20 7.24
C ARG A 14 1.00 13.18 6.12
N ASP A 15 1.19 12.79 4.87
CA ASP A 15 0.97 13.68 3.71
C ASP A 15 -0.36 13.36 2.99
N ASN A 16 -1.33 12.74 3.69
CA ASN A 16 -2.65 12.46 3.13
C ASN A 16 -3.54 13.71 3.07
N THR A 17 -3.89 14.16 1.85
CA THR A 17 -4.58 15.43 1.63
C THR A 17 -6.08 15.25 1.37
N THR A 18 -6.44 14.32 0.48
CA THR A 18 -7.83 14.04 0.07
C THR A 18 -8.24 12.58 0.16
N GLY A 19 -7.31 11.66 0.39
CA GLY A 19 -7.59 10.23 0.53
C GLY A 19 -8.43 9.90 1.78
N ALA A 20 -9.49 9.12 1.58
CA ALA A 20 -10.42 8.68 2.60
C ALA A 20 -10.40 7.16 2.79
N TYR A 21 -10.83 6.70 3.97
CA TYR A 21 -10.97 5.27 4.30
C TYR A 21 -9.65 4.49 4.23
N ASN A 22 -8.54 5.09 4.63
CA ASN A 22 -7.24 4.43 4.67
C ASN A 22 -6.88 3.97 6.10
N VAL A 23 -6.21 2.82 6.21
CA VAL A 23 -5.66 2.29 7.46
C VAL A 23 -4.15 2.19 7.32
N GLY A 24 -3.40 3.02 8.05
CA GLY A 24 -1.95 3.01 8.12
C GLY A 24 -1.46 2.67 9.51
N ILE A 25 -0.88 1.48 9.69
CA ILE A 25 -0.35 1.00 10.97
C ILE A 25 1.13 0.65 10.80
N GLY A 26 2.04 1.41 11.41
CA GLY A 26 3.49 1.26 11.32
C GLY A 26 4.20 2.56 10.96
N SER A 27 5.50 2.64 11.26
CA SER A 27 6.29 3.83 10.94
C SER A 27 6.32 4.09 9.43
N GLY A 28 5.86 5.26 8.99
CA GLY A 28 5.79 5.67 7.59
C GLY A 28 4.78 4.91 6.72
N ALA A 29 3.84 4.17 7.31
CA ALA A 29 2.78 3.52 6.56
C ALA A 29 1.89 4.56 5.85
N LEU A 30 1.73 4.45 4.52
CA LEU A 30 0.99 5.42 3.70
C LEU A 30 1.44 6.88 3.85
N ALA A 31 2.70 7.13 4.22
CA ALA A 31 3.18 8.47 4.57
C ALA A 31 2.94 9.50 3.45
N SER A 32 3.06 9.11 2.18
CA SER A 32 2.90 9.99 1.02
C SER A 32 1.65 9.69 0.18
N ASN A 33 0.61 9.12 0.80
CA ASN A 33 -0.66 8.85 0.12
C ASN A 33 -1.53 10.10 0.02
N THR A 34 -1.42 10.85 -1.07
CA THR A 34 -2.11 12.14 -1.23
C THR A 34 -3.61 12.00 -1.59
N THR A 35 -3.93 11.16 -2.58
CA THR A 35 -5.30 11.03 -3.14
C THR A 35 -5.91 9.63 -3.04
N GLY A 36 -5.13 8.62 -2.68
CA GLY A 36 -5.58 7.22 -2.65
C GLY A 36 -6.61 6.96 -1.55
N ASN A 37 -7.65 6.21 -1.90
CA ASN A 37 -8.75 5.80 -1.02
C ASN A 37 -8.75 4.29 -0.81
N PHE A 38 -9.30 3.84 0.32
CA PHE A 38 -9.50 2.41 0.61
C PHE A 38 -8.22 1.58 0.61
N ASN A 39 -7.11 2.15 1.11
CA ASN A 39 -5.84 1.43 1.25
C ASN A 39 -5.63 0.95 2.68
N MET A 40 -5.09 -0.25 2.84
CA MET A 40 -4.70 -0.82 4.13
C MET A 40 -3.21 -1.15 4.10
N ALA A 41 -2.42 -0.44 4.88
CA ALA A 41 -0.98 -0.62 5.02
C ALA A 41 -0.62 -0.93 6.48
N ILE A 42 -0.16 -2.15 6.73
CA ILE A 42 0.23 -2.64 8.05
C ILE A 42 1.69 -3.08 7.99
N GLY A 43 2.58 -2.31 8.59
CA GLY A 43 4.03 -2.54 8.61
C GLY A 43 4.82 -1.27 8.31
N ALA A 44 6.07 -1.21 8.77
CA ALA A 44 6.91 -0.04 8.55
C ALA A 44 7.21 0.16 7.05
N GLY A 45 6.91 1.36 6.54
CA GLY A 45 7.07 1.76 5.15
C GLY A 45 6.17 1.03 4.15
N ALA A 46 5.10 0.36 4.60
CA ALA A 46 4.11 -0.24 3.70
C ALA A 46 3.36 0.85 2.93
N LEU A 47 3.27 0.72 1.61
CA LEU A 47 2.61 1.67 0.69
C LEU A 47 3.08 3.13 0.86
N LEU A 48 4.34 3.34 1.23
CA LEU A 48 4.87 4.67 1.57
C LEU A 48 4.58 5.73 0.50
N ASN A 49 4.77 5.41 -0.78
CA ASN A 49 4.51 6.30 -1.93
C ASN A 49 3.27 5.91 -2.75
N ASN A 50 2.19 5.46 -2.09
CA ASN A 50 0.98 5.03 -2.80
C ASN A 50 0.08 6.21 -3.19
N THR A 51 -0.26 6.35 -4.47
CA THR A 51 -1.29 7.32 -4.92
C THR A 51 -2.55 6.65 -5.49
N ALA A 52 -2.59 5.31 -5.46
CA ALA A 52 -3.65 4.48 -6.01
C ALA A 52 -4.70 4.07 -4.95
N ASN A 53 -5.81 3.50 -5.39
CA ASN A 53 -6.91 3.04 -4.54
C ASN A 53 -6.88 1.52 -4.36
N PHE A 54 -7.55 1.05 -3.30
CA PHE A 54 -7.85 -0.37 -3.08
C PHE A 54 -6.62 -1.28 -2.95
N ASN A 55 -5.58 -0.83 -2.25
CA ASN A 55 -4.37 -1.64 -2.03
C ASN A 55 -4.29 -2.17 -0.59
N LEU A 56 -4.02 -3.47 -0.45
CA LEU A 56 -3.72 -4.16 0.79
C LEU A 56 -2.23 -4.51 0.84
N ALA A 57 -1.53 -4.04 1.86
CA ALA A 57 -0.12 -4.25 2.07
C ALA A 57 0.16 -4.59 3.54
N ILE A 58 0.58 -5.83 3.81
CA ILE A 58 0.90 -6.30 5.15
C ILE A 58 2.34 -6.79 5.18
N GLY A 59 3.23 -6.08 5.87
CA GLY A 59 4.65 -6.39 6.00
C GLY A 59 5.57 -5.18 5.88
N TYR A 60 6.87 -5.39 6.07
CA TYR A 60 7.87 -4.34 5.92
C TYR A 60 8.06 -3.95 4.45
N ARG A 61 7.89 -2.65 4.12
CA ARG A 61 8.12 -2.09 2.77
C ARG A 61 7.38 -2.79 1.61
N VAL A 62 6.19 -3.30 1.88
CA VAL A 62 5.31 -3.86 0.83
C VAL A 62 4.81 -2.74 -0.08
N GLY A 63 4.90 -2.92 -1.40
CA GLY A 63 4.38 -1.94 -2.38
C GLY A 63 5.01 -0.54 -2.26
N PHE A 64 6.26 -0.45 -1.76
CA PHE A 64 6.95 0.81 -1.44
C PHE A 64 6.97 1.85 -2.58
N MET A 65 6.90 1.40 -3.85
CA MET A 65 6.90 2.24 -5.06
C MET A 65 5.61 2.14 -5.87
N ASN A 66 4.47 1.74 -5.28
CA ASN A 66 3.23 1.60 -6.02
C ASN A 66 2.59 2.95 -6.39
N THR A 67 2.89 3.48 -7.57
CA THR A 67 2.38 4.79 -8.00
C THR A 67 0.99 4.72 -8.64
N THR A 68 0.67 3.69 -9.42
CA THR A 68 -0.63 3.63 -10.15
C THR A 68 -1.35 2.28 -10.12
N GLY A 69 -0.77 1.25 -9.51
CA GLY A 69 -1.41 -0.06 -9.39
C GLY A 69 -2.58 -0.01 -8.39
N ASN A 70 -3.81 -0.19 -8.88
CA ASN A 70 -4.98 -0.41 -8.02
C ASN A 70 -5.16 -1.92 -7.76
N HIS A 71 -5.85 -2.28 -6.67
CA HIS A 71 -6.20 -3.66 -6.34
C HIS A 71 -5.00 -4.59 -6.13
N LEU A 72 -3.99 -4.10 -5.40
CA LEU A 72 -2.84 -4.91 -4.99
C LEU A 72 -3.11 -5.61 -3.67
N THR A 73 -2.78 -6.90 -3.59
CA THR A 73 -2.71 -7.65 -2.32
C THR A 73 -1.30 -8.15 -2.12
N GLY A 74 -0.53 -7.47 -1.27
CA GLY A 74 0.82 -7.85 -0.88
C GLY A 74 0.90 -8.26 0.58
N ILE A 75 1.35 -9.49 0.86
CA ILE A 75 1.52 -9.99 2.23
C ILE A 75 2.92 -10.62 2.37
N GLY A 76 3.77 -10.06 3.24
CA GLY A 76 5.15 -10.50 3.48
C GLY A 76 6.18 -9.39 3.26
N ALA A 77 7.36 -9.50 3.88
CA ALA A 77 8.39 -8.46 3.76
C ALA A 77 8.81 -8.22 2.30
N ALA A 78 8.79 -6.95 1.86
CA ALA A 78 9.13 -6.51 0.52
C ALA A 78 8.34 -7.17 -0.63
N ALA A 79 7.17 -7.75 -0.36
CA ALA A 79 6.25 -8.17 -1.40
C ALA A 79 5.89 -6.96 -2.29
N LEU A 80 5.80 -7.15 -3.62
CA LEU A 80 5.43 -6.12 -4.59
C LEU A 80 6.31 -4.84 -4.56
N ARG A 81 7.52 -4.86 -3.97
CA ARG A 81 8.36 -3.67 -3.77
C ARG A 81 8.56 -2.80 -5.03
N ASN A 82 8.59 -3.45 -6.20
CA ASN A 82 8.82 -2.81 -7.50
C ASN A 82 7.57 -2.80 -8.42
N ASN A 83 6.37 -3.06 -7.90
CA ASN A 83 5.18 -2.96 -8.75
C ASN A 83 4.77 -1.49 -8.90
N THR A 84 5.10 -0.87 -10.03
CA THR A 84 4.90 0.56 -10.29
C THR A 84 3.58 0.86 -11.03
N THR A 85 3.12 -0.04 -11.89
CA THR A 85 1.96 0.21 -12.79
C THR A 85 1.03 -1.00 -13.03
N GLY A 86 1.32 -2.18 -12.50
CA GLY A 86 0.44 -3.34 -12.67
C GLY A 86 -0.70 -3.33 -11.65
N GLY A 87 -1.95 -3.22 -12.10
CA GLY A 87 -3.12 -3.46 -11.23
C GLY A 87 -3.38 -4.96 -11.01
N PHE A 88 -4.19 -5.30 -10.00
CA PHE A 88 -4.68 -6.68 -9.76
C PHE A 88 -3.59 -7.72 -9.50
N ASN A 89 -2.53 -7.37 -8.77
CA ASN A 89 -1.50 -8.34 -8.40
C ASN A 89 -1.70 -8.84 -6.96
N THR A 90 -1.67 -10.15 -6.80
CA THR A 90 -1.59 -10.82 -5.49
C THR A 90 -0.20 -11.42 -5.33
N ALA A 91 0.54 -10.98 -4.32
CA ALA A 91 1.82 -11.58 -3.93
C ALA A 91 1.82 -11.90 -2.43
N ILE A 92 2.06 -13.16 -2.11
CA ILE A 92 2.12 -13.66 -0.74
C ILE A 92 3.50 -14.31 -0.55
N GLY A 93 4.18 -13.97 0.55
CA GLY A 93 5.54 -14.42 0.88
C GLY A 93 6.57 -13.28 0.89
N GLY A 94 7.59 -13.42 1.74
CA GLY A 94 8.71 -12.46 1.78
C GLY A 94 9.52 -12.53 0.48
N CYS A 95 9.73 -11.39 -0.18
CA CYS A 95 10.49 -11.28 -1.44
C CYS A 95 9.95 -12.09 -2.63
N THR A 96 8.67 -12.49 -2.67
CA THR A 96 8.12 -13.22 -3.83
C THR A 96 7.73 -12.26 -4.96
N GLN A 97 8.32 -12.43 -6.15
CA GLN A 97 7.92 -11.74 -7.39
C GLN A 97 6.88 -12.56 -8.19
N GLY A 98 5.95 -13.22 -7.51
CA GLY A 98 4.94 -14.04 -8.18
C GLY A 98 3.81 -13.19 -8.76
N LYS A 99 3.90 -12.82 -10.04
CA LYS A 99 2.73 -12.36 -10.80
C LYS A 99 1.85 -13.59 -11.10
N HIS A 100 0.88 -13.89 -10.25
CA HIS A 100 -0.21 -14.78 -10.65
C HIS A 100 -1.21 -13.99 -11.50
N ASN A 101 -0.94 -13.89 -12.80
CA ASN A 101 -1.94 -13.47 -13.79
C ASN A 101 -2.96 -14.62 -13.94
N HIS A 102 -4.08 -14.54 -13.23
CA HIS A 102 -5.25 -15.34 -13.60
C HIS A 102 -5.84 -14.72 -14.88
N ARG A 103 -5.40 -15.22 -16.04
CA ARG A 103 -6.15 -15.08 -17.29
C ARG A 103 -7.13 -16.26 -17.34
N LEU A 104 -8.42 -15.94 -17.42
CA LEU A 104 -9.44 -16.89 -17.86
C LEU A 104 -9.19 -17.26 -19.34
#